data_AF-A0A959VCL5-F1
#
_entry.id   AF-A0A959VCL5-F1
#
_cell.length_a   1.000
_cell.length_b   1.000
_cell.length_c   1.000
_cell.angle_alpha   90.00
_cell.angle_beta   90.00
_cell.angle_gamma   90.00
#
_symmetry.space_group_name_H-M   'P 1'
#
loop_
_entity.id
_entity.type
_entity.pdbx_description
1 polymer ?
#
loop_
_entity_poly.entity_id
_entity_poly.type
_entity_poly.pdbx_seq_one_letter_code
_entity_poly.pdbx_strand_id
1 'polypeptide(L)'
;FLLAPFIGGAQTNSAPFTPILIAPVRGKTKVSNLANKKIKSLLDLCAKTSIQYNIEMKIYYQKRVEEGKPKMATINIIRNKLLSRIFAVVQRGTPYVNTLAYAS
;
A
#
# COMPACT_ATOMS: atom_id res chain seq x y z
N PHE A 1 12.90 20.60 46.15
CA PHE A 1 13.64 19.90 47.21
C PHE A 1 14.21 18.63 46.58
N LEU A 2 15.48 18.51 46.20
CA LEU A 2 16.72 19.03 46.76
C LEU A 2 17.73 19.29 45.62
N LEU A 3 18.37 20.47 45.68
CA LEU A 3 19.70 20.83 45.16
C LEU A 3 20.09 20.45 43.71
N ALA A 4 20.00 21.45 42.83
CA ALA A 4 21.03 21.68 41.82
C ALA A 4 22.13 22.57 42.42
N PRO A 5 23.42 22.34 42.11
CA PRO A 5 24.40 23.40 42.09
C PRO A 5 24.92 23.64 40.66
N PHE A 6 24.74 24.91 40.29
CA PHE A 6 25.45 25.73 39.31
C PHE A 6 26.96 25.45 39.17
N ILE A 7 27.48 25.50 37.93
CA ILE A 7 28.65 26.29 37.44
C ILE A 7 29.31 25.60 36.24
N GLY A 8 29.58 26.37 35.17
CA GLY A 8 30.71 26.13 34.26
C GLY A 8 30.30 25.85 32.83
N GLY A 9 30.47 26.87 31.97
CA GLY A 9 30.25 26.75 30.53
C GLY A 9 31.28 25.84 29.85
N ALA A 10 30.83 25.13 28.82
CA ALA A 10 31.63 24.68 27.70
C ALA A 10 30.69 24.32 26.54
N GLN A 11 30.71 25.13 25.48
CA GLN A 11 30.21 24.73 24.18
C GLN A 11 31.17 23.69 23.60
N THR A 12 30.86 22.40 23.64
CA THR A 12 31.44 21.43 22.70
C THR A 12 30.50 20.24 22.48
N ASN A 13 29.92 20.21 21.27
CA ASN A 13 29.61 19.01 20.49
C ASN A 13 28.58 18.03 21.07
N SER A 14 27.30 18.38 20.88
CA SER A 14 26.22 17.40 20.82
C SER A 14 26.41 16.43 19.65
N ALA A 15 26.67 15.16 19.95
CA ALA A 15 26.26 13.90 19.28
C ALA A 15 27.39 12.84 19.30
N PRO A 16 27.10 11.51 19.33
CA PRO A 16 25.82 10.90 18.98
C PRO A 16 25.29 9.87 19.99
N PHE A 17 23.96 9.80 20.08
CA PHE A 17 23.28 8.58 20.51
C PHE A 17 23.78 7.42 19.64
N THR A 18 24.21 6.34 20.27
CA THR A 18 24.58 5.11 19.58
C THR A 18 23.39 4.67 18.72
N PRO A 19 23.49 4.69 17.37
CA PRO A 19 22.43 4.10 16.57
C PRO A 19 22.54 2.60 16.82
N ILE A 20 21.52 2.06 17.49
CA ILE A 20 21.33 0.63 17.65
C ILE A 20 21.54 -0.02 16.27
N LEU A 21 22.63 -0.78 16.14
CA LEU A 21 22.95 -1.65 15.02
C LEU A 21 21.97 -2.83 15.00
N ILE A 22 20.68 -2.55 14.87
CA ILE A 22 19.73 -3.55 14.37
C ILE A 22 19.81 -3.44 12.85
N ALA A 23 20.67 -4.26 12.26
CA ALA A 23 20.53 -4.57 10.84
C ALA A 23 19.10 -5.12 10.66
N PRO A 24 18.23 -4.48 9.84
CA PRO A 24 16.95 -5.06 9.57
C PRO A 24 17.23 -6.33 8.78
N VAL A 25 17.03 -7.49 9.41
CA VAL A 25 16.97 -8.76 8.70
C VAL A 25 15.76 -8.68 7.78
N ARG A 26 15.98 -8.08 6.60
CA ARG A 26 15.05 -8.02 5.48
C ARG A 26 15.07 -9.38 4.80
N GLY A 27 14.72 -10.42 5.56
CA GLY A 27 14.27 -11.67 4.97
C GLY A 27 13.12 -11.32 4.03
N LYS A 28 13.12 -11.86 2.81
CA LYS A 28 11.99 -11.70 1.89
C LYS A 28 10.73 -12.09 2.67
N THR A 29 9.80 -11.16 2.86
CA THR A 29 8.54 -11.44 3.55
C THR A 29 7.83 -12.56 2.79
N LYS A 30 7.92 -13.78 3.31
CA LYS A 30 7.23 -14.94 2.74
C LYS A 30 5.77 -14.81 3.13
N VAL A 31 4.89 -14.80 2.14
CA VAL A 31 3.46 -14.93 2.40
C VAL A 31 3.22 -16.30 3.05
N SER A 32 2.71 -16.30 4.28
CA SER A 32 2.30 -17.53 4.96
C SER A 32 1.19 -18.23 4.16
N ASN A 33 1.20 -19.56 4.12
CA ASN A 33 0.16 -20.39 3.49
C ASN A 33 -1.21 -20.29 4.22
N LEU A 34 -1.29 -19.50 5.28
CA LEU A 34 -2.47 -19.23 6.10
C LEU A 34 -3.57 -18.44 5.35
N ALA A 35 -3.28 -17.93 4.15
CA ALA A 35 -4.28 -17.21 3.36
C ALA A 35 -5.32 -18.16 2.73
N ASN A 36 -6.60 -17.78 2.77
CA ASN A 36 -7.66 -18.50 2.07
C ASN A 36 -7.42 -18.44 0.55
N LYS A 37 -6.90 -19.53 -0.01
CA LYS A 37 -6.51 -19.63 -1.42
C LYS A 37 -7.68 -19.41 -2.39
N LYS A 38 -8.89 -19.80 -2.00
CA LYS A 38 -10.11 -19.64 -2.83
C LYS A 38 -10.47 -18.18 -3.00
N ILE A 39 -10.46 -17.40 -1.92
CA ILE A 39 -10.74 -15.96 -1.98
C ILE A 39 -9.64 -15.25 -2.79
N LYS A 40 -8.39 -15.64 -2.58
CA LYS A 40 -7.25 -15.07 -3.32
C LYS A 40 -7.36 -15.32 -4.83
N SER A 41 -7.74 -16.52 -5.26
CA SER A 41 -7.90 -16.84 -6.68
C SER A 41 -9.07 -16.08 -7.31
N LEU A 42 -10.19 -15.95 -6.60
CA LEU A 42 -11.34 -15.17 -7.06
C LEU A 42 -10.99 -13.68 -7.24
N LEU A 43 -10.30 -13.09 -6.27
CA LEU A 43 -9.85 -11.69 -6.35
C LEU A 43 -8.83 -11.47 -7.47
N ASP A 44 -7.94 -12.44 -7.70
CA ASP A 44 -6.98 -12.37 -8.79
C ASP A 44 -7.65 -12.43 -10.16
N LEU A 45 -8.65 -13.32 -10.32
CA LEU A 45 -9.45 -13.41 -11.53
C LEU A 45 -10.25 -12.11 -11.74
N CYS A 46 -10.89 -11.59 -10.69
CA CYS A 46 -11.64 -10.33 -10.73
C CYS A 46 -10.75 -9.14 -11.15
N ALA A 47 -9.52 -9.07 -10.64
CA ALA A 47 -8.57 -8.02 -11.04
C ALA A 47 -8.22 -8.13 -12.54
N LYS A 48 -8.00 -9.34 -13.06
CA LYS A 48 -7.68 -9.58 -14.47
C LYS A 48 -8.85 -9.24 -15.39
N THR A 49 -10.07 -9.67 -15.06
CA THR A 49 -11.25 -9.33 -15.86
C THR A 49 -11.54 -7.83 -15.81
N SER A 50 -11.33 -7.18 -14.66
CA SER A 50 -11.48 -5.73 -14.53
C SER A 50 -10.55 -4.95 -15.46
N ILE A 51 -9.29 -5.39 -15.64
CA ILE A 51 -8.37 -4.77 -16.60
C ILE A 51 -8.86 -4.89 -18.05
N GLN A 52 -9.59 -5.95 -18.39
CA GLN A 52 -10.10 -6.19 -19.75
C GLN A 52 -11.35 -5.36 -20.06
N TYR A 53 -12.32 -5.33 -19.13
CA TYR A 53 -13.64 -4.74 -19.37
C TYR A 53 -13.79 -3.30 -18.84
N ASN A 54 -13.07 -2.94 -17.77
CA ASN A 54 -13.18 -1.62 -17.17
C ASN A 54 -12.10 -0.68 -17.72
N ILE A 55 -12.54 0.38 -18.42
CA ILE A 55 -11.67 1.36 -19.08
C ILE A 55 -10.73 2.05 -18.07
N GLU A 56 -11.22 2.40 -16.87
CA GLU A 56 -10.41 3.04 -15.83
C GLU A 56 -9.23 2.16 -15.42
N MET A 57 -9.52 0.89 -15.14
CA MET A 57 -8.51 -0.07 -14.68
C MET A 57 -7.54 -0.41 -15.79
N LYS A 58 -8.01 -0.46 -17.05
CA LYS A 58 -7.16 -0.64 -18.24
C LYS A 58 -6.18 0.50 -18.41
N ILE A 59 -6.65 1.75 -18.39
CA ILE A 59 -5.80 2.95 -18.51
C ILE A 59 -4.78 2.98 -17.38
N TYR A 60 -5.22 2.72 -16.14
CA TYR A 60 -4.34 2.69 -14.99
C TYR A 60 -3.25 1.62 -15.11
N TYR A 61 -3.62 0.41 -15.57
CA TYR A 61 -2.69 -0.68 -15.79
C TYR A 61 -1.66 -0.31 -16.86
N GLN A 62 -2.13 0.17 -18.01
CA GLN A 62 -1.29 0.52 -19.15
C GLN A 62 -0.29 1.61 -18.80
N LYS A 63 -0.74 2.71 -18.19
CA LYS A 63 0.13 3.79 -17.71
C LYS A 63 1.24 3.26 -16.79
N ARG A 64 0.90 2.34 -15.88
CA ARG A 64 1.88 1.78 -14.95
C ARG A 64 2.91 0.87 -15.62
N VAL A 65 2.50 0.15 -16.66
CA VAL A 65 3.39 -0.71 -17.45
C VAL A 65 4.33 0.14 -18.31
N GLU A 66 3.83 1.25 -18.87
CA GLU A 66 4.66 2.24 -19.60
C GLU A 66 5.68 2.92 -18.70
N GLU A 67 5.32 3.20 -17.44
CA GLU A 67 6.25 3.67 -16.39
C GLU A 67 7.30 2.61 -15.97
N GLY A 68 7.30 1.41 -16.58
CA GLY A 68 8.27 0.34 -16.31
C GLY A 68 8.05 -0.42 -15.00
N LYS A 69 6.87 -0.28 -14.37
CA LYS A 69 6.60 -0.93 -13.08
C LYS A 69 6.28 -2.42 -13.27
N PRO A 70 6.65 -3.29 -12.30
CA PRO A 70 6.42 -4.72 -12.42
C PRO A 70 4.93 -5.05 -12.48
N LYS A 71 4.54 -5.81 -13.51
CA LYS A 71 3.14 -6.20 -13.80
C LYS A 71 2.43 -6.78 -12.57
N MET A 72 3.12 -7.62 -11.80
CA MET A 72 2.55 -8.26 -10.61
C MET A 72 2.22 -7.26 -9.50
N ALA A 73 3.04 -6.21 -9.32
CA ALA A 73 2.74 -5.16 -8.36
C ALA A 73 1.54 -4.32 -8.81
N THR A 74 1.42 -4.06 -10.11
CA THR A 74 0.27 -3.36 -10.71
C THR A 74 -1.03 -4.11 -10.46
N ILE A 75 -1.05 -5.43 -10.69
CA ILE A 75 -2.22 -6.28 -10.41
C ILE A 75 -2.59 -6.24 -8.91
N ASN A 76 -1.60 -6.28 -8.02
CA ASN A 76 -1.84 -6.20 -6.58
C ASN A 76 -2.51 -4.88 -6.17
N ILE A 77 -2.12 -3.77 -6.80
CA ILE A 77 -2.73 -2.45 -6.55
C ILE A 77 -4.16 -2.41 -7.07
N ILE A 78 -4.41 -2.97 -8.25
CA ILE A 78 -5.76 -3.07 -8.83
C ILE A 78 -6.67 -3.90 -7.91
N ARG A 79 -6.17 -5.02 -7.38
CA ARG A 79 -6.90 -5.82 -6.38
C ARG A 79 -7.32 -4.98 -5.17
N ASN A 80 -6.40 -4.19 -4.62
CA ASN A 80 -6.69 -3.32 -3.48
C ASN A 80 -7.70 -2.22 -3.84
N LYS A 81 -7.58 -1.61 -5.02
CA LYS A 81 -8.57 -0.62 -5.52
C LYS A 81 -9.97 -1.21 -5.59
N LEU A 82 -10.11 -2.43 -6.11
CA LEU A 82 -11.40 -3.12 -6.18
C LEU A 82 -11.96 -3.43 -4.79
N LEU A 83 -11.14 -3.94 -3.87
CA LEU A 83 -11.53 -4.17 -2.48
C LEU A 83 -12.03 -2.90 -1.81
N SER A 84 -11.29 -1.80 -1.91
CA SER A 84 -11.71 -0.51 -1.35
C SER A 84 -13.05 -0.04 -1.93
N ARG A 85 -13.30 -0.23 -3.23
CA ARG A 85 -14.60 0.11 -3.85
C ARG A 85 -15.73 -0.75 -3.32
N ILE A 86 -15.52 -2.05 -3.21
CA ILE A 86 -16.53 -2.98 -2.70
C ILE A 86 -16.90 -2.60 -1.27
N PHE A 87 -15.90 -2.37 -0.40
CA PHE A 87 -16.17 -1.96 0.98
C PHE A 87 -16.89 -0.61 1.06
N ALA A 88 -16.53 0.38 0.24
CA ALA A 88 -17.20 1.67 0.20
C ALA A 88 -18.68 1.55 -0.21
N VAL A 89 -18.98 0.70 -1.21
CA VAL A 89 -20.36 0.45 -1.67
C VAL A 89 -21.17 -0.27 -0.60
N VAL A 90 -20.60 -1.29 0.04
CA VAL A 90 -21.25 -2.03 1.13
C VAL A 90 -21.56 -1.12 2.32
N GLN A 91 -20.60 -0.27 2.71
CA GLN A 91 -20.78 0.65 3.83
C GLN A 91 -21.83 1.73 3.55
N ARG A 92 -21.87 2.24 2.31
CA ARG A 92 -22.80 3.30 1.90
C ARG A 92 -24.23 2.78 1.65
N GLY A 93 -24.39 1.50 1.30
CA GLY A 93 -25.68 0.89 0.99
C GLY A 93 -26.32 1.38 -0.31
N THR A 94 -25.60 2.14 -1.15
CA THR A 94 -26.10 2.63 -2.45
C THR A 94 -25.24 2.08 -3.59
N PRO A 95 -25.84 1.84 -4.78
CA PRO A 95 -25.16 1.15 -5.87
C PRO A 95 -23.87 1.86 -6.31
N TYR A 96 -22.93 1.08 -6.84
CA TYR A 96 -21.71 1.62 -7.43
C TYR A 96 -22.03 2.52 -8.61
N VAL A 97 -21.55 3.76 -8.58
CA VAL A 97 -21.71 4.73 -9.68
C VAL A 97 -20.41 4.77 -10.47
N ASN A 98 -20.50 4.57 -11.79
CA ASN A 98 -19.35 4.63 -12.67
C ASN A 98 -19.05 6.09 -13.04
N THR A 99 -18.21 6.76 -12.27
CA THR A 99 -17.90 8.19 -12.44
C THR A 99 -17.25 8.50 -13.80
N LEU A 100 -16.46 7.58 -14.36
CA LEU A 100 -15.83 7.80 -15.68
C LEU A 100 -16.82 7.73 -16.85
N ALA A 101 -17.92 7.01 -16.70
CA ALA A 101 -19.00 6.99 -17.68
C ALA A 101 -19.89 8.26 -17.61
N TYR A 102 -19.76 9.06 -16.54
CA TYR A 102 -20.51 10.30 -16.34
C TYR A 102 -19.69 11.55 -16.71
N ALA A 103 -18.37 11.41 -16.88
CA ALA A 103 -17.46 12.53 -17.18
C ALA A 103 -17.21 12.73 -18.69
N SER A 104 -18.03 12.11 -19.55
CA SER A 104 -18.02 12.25 -21.01
C SER A 104 -19.16 13.12 -21.49
#